data_AF-A0A9X4LGK4-F1
#
_entry.id   AF-A0A9X4LGK4-F1
#
_cell.length_a   1.000
_cell.length_b   1.000
_cell.length_c   1.000
_cell.angle_alpha   90.00
_cell.angle_beta   90.00
_cell.angle_gamma   90.00
#
_symmetry.space_group_name_H-M   'P 1'
#
loop_
_entity.id
_entity.type
_entity.pdbx_description
1 polymer ?
#
loop_
_entity_poly.entity_id
_entity_poly.type
_entity_poly.pdbx_seq_one_letter_code
_entity_poly.pdbx_strand_id
1 'polypeptide(L)'
;MKTVVSFALATIVLALGGAASAQTAPASAPDPVAQVKQDNAQIRKDNRNIQYQRKEIAQDNAQVGADKARVARDERKLATERGERNADQRAEDAAIKRGDMAAAQRDEKAREQENREIGGLKRNEAHAKSDLAAARADRQQERKELGEAKAKKAHDVHKRNADAAKVN
;
A
#
# COMPACT_ATOMS: atom_id res chain seq x y z
N MET A 1 -21.76 -99.98 -4.37
CA MET A 1 -20.93 -100.56 -5.44
C MET A 1 -19.96 -99.46 -5.87
N LYS A 2 -18.71 -99.49 -5.39
CA LYS A 2 -17.51 -99.99 -6.09
C LYS A 2 -17.22 -99.32 -7.45
N THR A 3 -16.12 -98.54 -7.45
CA THR A 3 -15.08 -98.39 -8.50
C THR A 3 -15.48 -97.66 -9.80
N VAL A 4 -14.66 -96.87 -10.52
CA VAL A 4 -13.19 -96.72 -10.62
C VAL A 4 -12.88 -95.44 -11.47
N VAL A 5 -11.77 -94.73 -11.12
CA VAL A 5 -10.62 -94.29 -11.98
C VAL A 5 -10.90 -93.33 -13.16
N SER A 6 -10.50 -92.05 -13.10
CA SER A 6 -9.17 -91.39 -13.37
C SER A 6 -8.82 -91.17 -14.84
N PHE A 7 -8.47 -89.91 -15.18
CA PHE A 7 -7.27 -89.43 -15.92
C PHE A 7 -7.33 -87.88 -15.86
N ALA A 8 -6.62 -87.20 -14.94
CA ALA A 8 -5.20 -86.80 -14.97
C ALA A 8 -4.87 -85.73 -16.03
N LEU A 9 -4.52 -84.51 -15.57
CA LEU A 9 -3.28 -83.75 -15.85
C LEU A 9 -3.40 -82.39 -15.11
N ALA A 10 -2.67 -82.18 -14.01
CA ALA A 10 -1.36 -81.51 -13.97
C ALA A 10 -1.49 -80.01 -14.31
N THR A 11 -1.16 -79.04 -13.45
CA THR A 11 0.07 -78.87 -12.65
C THR A 11 -0.13 -77.87 -11.51
N ILE A 12 0.42 -78.20 -10.34
CA ILE A 12 0.65 -77.32 -9.19
C ILE A 12 2.00 -76.61 -9.41
N VAL A 13 2.10 -75.28 -9.24
CA VAL A 13 3.18 -74.64 -8.45
C VAL A 13 2.66 -73.33 -7.86
N LEU A 14 2.70 -73.28 -6.52
CA LEU A 14 2.55 -72.11 -5.67
C LEU A 14 3.91 -71.37 -5.66
N ALA A 15 3.95 -70.10 -6.06
CA ALA A 15 5.14 -69.25 -5.90
C ALA A 15 4.77 -67.94 -5.19
N LEU A 16 5.42 -67.76 -4.05
CA LEU A 16 5.34 -66.64 -3.13
C LEU A 16 5.70 -65.31 -3.79
N GLY A 17 5.13 -64.23 -3.26
CA GLY A 17 5.85 -62.97 -3.02
C GLY A 17 6.20 -62.15 -4.27
N GLY A 18 5.35 -61.18 -4.57
CA GLY A 18 5.68 -60.13 -5.54
C GLY A 18 4.91 -58.87 -5.21
N ALA A 19 5.32 -58.17 -4.15
CA ALA A 19 4.96 -56.77 -3.97
C ALA A 19 5.49 -56.01 -5.19
N ALA A 20 4.59 -55.64 -6.10
CA ALA A 20 4.88 -54.68 -7.16
C ALA A 20 5.21 -53.35 -6.47
N SER A 21 6.49 -53.18 -6.17
CA SER A 21 7.03 -51.94 -5.67
C SER A 21 6.86 -50.93 -6.79
N ALA A 22 5.85 -50.06 -6.67
CA ALA A 22 5.83 -48.81 -7.41
C ALA A 22 7.10 -48.07 -7.01
N GLN A 23 8.13 -48.17 -7.86
CA GLN A 23 9.39 -47.47 -7.73
C GLN A 23 9.10 -45.99 -7.99
N THR A 24 8.58 -45.32 -6.96
CA THR A 24 8.58 -43.87 -6.89
C THR A 24 10.05 -43.47 -6.85
N ALA A 25 10.56 -42.99 -7.98
CA ALA A 25 11.84 -42.30 -7.99
C ALA A 25 11.80 -41.25 -6.88
N PRO A 26 12.81 -41.16 -6.00
CA PRO A 26 12.86 -40.06 -5.05
C PRO A 26 12.91 -38.79 -5.89
N ALA A 27 11.89 -37.93 -5.76
CA ALA A 27 11.96 -36.59 -6.27
C ALA A 27 13.22 -35.96 -5.64
N SER A 28 14.25 -35.76 -6.46
CA SER A 28 15.55 -35.25 -6.02
C SER A 28 15.33 -33.98 -5.20
N ALA A 29 15.74 -34.02 -3.93
CA ALA A 29 15.70 -32.84 -3.08
C ALA A 29 16.48 -31.70 -3.78
N PRO A 30 15.97 -30.46 -3.77
CA PRO A 30 16.63 -29.34 -4.45
C PRO A 30 18.06 -29.19 -3.93
N ASP A 31 19.03 -29.08 -4.86
CA ASP A 31 20.45 -28.87 -4.54
C ASP A 31 20.59 -27.60 -3.68
N PRO A 32 21.04 -27.72 -2.42
CA PRO A 32 21.18 -26.58 -1.51
C PRO A 32 22.05 -25.45 -2.09
N VAL A 33 23.05 -25.79 -2.91
CA VAL A 33 23.94 -24.81 -3.53
C VAL A 33 23.22 -24.02 -4.63
N ALA A 34 22.36 -24.69 -5.41
CA ALA A 34 21.52 -24.03 -6.40
C ALA A 34 20.50 -23.09 -5.74
N GLN A 35 19.90 -23.50 -4.62
CA GLN A 35 18.99 -22.65 -3.84
C GLN A 35 19.69 -21.39 -3.32
N VAL A 36 20.89 -21.50 -2.75
CA VAL A 36 21.65 -20.34 -2.25
C VAL A 36 22.02 -19.38 -3.38
N LYS A 37 22.36 -19.87 -4.57
CA LYS A 37 22.64 -19.02 -5.74
C LYS A 37 21.39 -18.23 -6.18
N GLN A 38 20.22 -18.87 -6.16
CA GLN A 38 18.94 -18.22 -6.47
C GLN A 38 18.58 -17.16 -5.43
N ASP A 39 18.68 -17.48 -4.14
CA ASP A 39 18.43 -16.55 -3.04
C ASP A 39 19.35 -15.31 -3.14
N ASN A 40 20.64 -15.51 -3.45
CA ASN A 40 21.60 -14.41 -3.64
C ASN A 40 21.29 -13.53 -4.87
N ALA A 41 20.70 -14.09 -5.92
CA ALA A 41 20.23 -13.31 -7.07
C ALA A 41 19.00 -12.46 -6.68
N GLN A 42 18.08 -13.04 -5.91
CA GLN A 42 16.89 -12.35 -5.41
C GLN A 42 17.27 -11.21 -4.45
N ILE A 43 18.17 -11.44 -3.49
CA ILE A 43 18.66 -10.40 -2.57
C ILE A 43 19.27 -9.21 -3.32
N ARG A 44 20.04 -9.46 -4.39
CA ARG A 44 20.60 -8.39 -5.23
C ARG A 44 19.52 -7.58 -5.95
N LYS A 45 18.41 -8.20 -6.34
CA LYS A 45 17.25 -7.51 -6.93
C LYS A 45 16.53 -6.68 -5.87
N ASP A 46 16.24 -7.26 -4.71
CA ASP A 46 15.58 -6.57 -3.60
C ASP A 46 16.38 -5.35 -3.13
N ASN A 47 17.71 -5.47 -3.01
CA ASN A 47 18.58 -4.36 -2.63
C ASN A 47 18.52 -3.20 -3.62
N ARG A 48 18.44 -3.48 -4.93
CA ARG A 48 18.25 -2.43 -5.95
C ARG A 48 16.90 -1.74 -5.79
N ASN A 49 15.83 -2.51 -5.59
CA ASN A 49 14.49 -1.97 -5.37
C ASN A 49 14.43 -1.07 -4.13
N ILE A 50 15.06 -1.48 -3.02
CA ILE A 50 15.15 -0.66 -1.79
C ILE A 50 15.87 0.66 -2.06
N GLN A 51 16.94 0.66 -2.86
CA GLN A 51 17.64 1.90 -3.21
C GLN A 51 16.76 2.85 -4.04
N TYR A 52 15.95 2.33 -4.96
CA TYR A 52 15.00 3.15 -5.72
C TYR A 52 13.92 3.75 -4.80
N GLN A 53 13.30 2.92 -3.95
CA GLN A 53 12.30 3.38 -2.98
C GLN A 53 12.85 4.46 -2.04
N ARG A 54 14.10 4.33 -1.59
CA ARG A 54 14.76 5.37 -0.75
C ARG A 54 14.89 6.70 -1.47
N LYS A 55 15.18 6.70 -2.78
CA LYS A 55 15.27 7.95 -3.57
C LYS A 55 13.90 8.60 -3.73
N GLU A 56 12.87 7.80 -4.02
CA GLU A 56 11.49 8.27 -4.14
C GLU A 56 11.00 8.91 -2.82
N ILE A 57 11.20 8.24 -1.68
CA ILE A 57 10.87 8.79 -0.35
C ILE A 57 11.60 10.11 -0.08
N ALA A 58 12.86 10.24 -0.50
CA ALA A 58 13.61 11.48 -0.32
C ALA A 58 13.03 12.63 -1.16
N GLN A 59 12.59 12.34 -2.39
CA GLN A 59 11.92 13.32 -3.26
C GLN A 59 10.57 13.74 -2.67
N ASP A 60 9.75 12.79 -2.22
CA ASP A 60 8.47 13.07 -1.57
C ASP A 60 8.64 13.96 -0.33
N ASN A 61 9.64 13.67 0.50
CA ASN A 61 9.94 14.48 1.68
C ASN A 61 10.35 15.91 1.32
N ALA A 62 11.10 16.11 0.23
CA ALA A 62 11.45 17.44 -0.25
C ALA A 62 10.21 18.20 -0.74
N GLN A 63 9.30 17.53 -1.46
CA GLN A 63 8.05 18.11 -1.91
C GLN A 63 7.14 18.51 -0.73
N VAL A 64 7.00 17.63 0.27
CA VAL A 64 6.26 17.94 1.51
C VAL A 64 6.86 19.17 2.22
N GLY A 65 8.18 19.30 2.25
CA GLY A 65 8.85 20.48 2.79
C GLY A 65 8.50 21.77 2.04
N ALA A 66 8.52 21.71 0.70
CA ALA A 66 8.14 22.84 -0.15
C ALA A 66 6.67 23.24 0.03
N ASP A 67 5.77 22.26 0.11
CA ASP A 67 4.34 22.49 0.33
C ASP A 67 4.07 23.14 1.70
N LYS A 68 4.75 22.69 2.77
CA LYS A 68 4.66 23.33 4.08
C LYS A 68 5.09 24.80 4.05
N ALA A 69 6.17 25.11 3.32
CA ALA A 69 6.63 26.49 3.18
C ALA A 69 5.63 27.34 2.39
N ARG A 70 4.94 26.77 1.39
CA ARG A 70 3.86 27.45 0.65
C ARG A 70 2.68 27.76 1.58
N VAL A 71 2.20 26.77 2.33
CA VAL A 71 1.10 26.96 3.31
C VAL A 71 1.44 28.08 4.31
N ALA A 72 2.66 28.10 4.86
CA ALA A 72 3.07 29.14 5.79
C ALA A 72 3.16 30.55 5.17
N ARG A 73 3.33 30.67 3.85
CA ARG A 73 3.22 31.95 3.14
C ARG A 73 1.76 32.34 2.96
N ASP A 74 0.92 31.39 2.58
CA ASP A 74 -0.51 31.61 2.36
C ASP A 74 -1.21 32.03 3.67
N GLU A 75 -0.84 31.43 4.81
CA GLU A 75 -1.34 31.83 6.13
C GLU A 75 -0.98 33.28 6.49
N ARG A 76 0.24 33.71 6.19
CA ARG A 76 0.67 35.11 6.39
C ARG A 76 -0.10 36.06 5.49
N LYS A 77 -0.30 35.68 4.22
CA LYS A 77 -1.10 36.46 3.28
C LYS A 77 -2.54 36.61 3.76
N LEU A 78 -3.15 35.52 4.23
CA LEU A 78 -4.50 35.51 4.78
C LEU A 78 -4.62 36.43 6.01
N ALA A 79 -3.60 36.48 6.86
CA ALA A 79 -3.58 37.39 8.01
C ALA A 79 -3.57 38.87 7.55
N THR A 80 -2.78 39.20 6.53
CA THR A 80 -2.77 40.54 5.91
C THR A 80 -4.12 40.88 5.28
N GLU A 81 -4.69 39.98 4.46
CA GLU A 81 -5.99 40.17 3.80
C GLU A 81 -7.12 40.39 4.83
N ARG A 82 -7.06 39.72 6.00
CA ARG A 82 -8.01 39.98 7.12
C ARG A 82 -7.83 41.38 7.72
N GLY A 83 -6.59 41.86 7.82
CA GLY A 83 -6.30 43.20 8.30
C GLY A 83 -6.84 44.28 7.36
N GLU A 84 -6.63 44.10 6.06
CA GLU A 84 -7.14 44.98 4.99
C GLU A 84 -8.67 45.01 5.01
N ARG A 85 -9.33 43.85 5.01
CA ARG A 85 -10.80 43.75 5.12
C ARG A 85 -11.36 44.50 6.35
N ASN A 86 -10.70 44.40 7.50
CA ASN A 86 -11.12 45.12 8.70
C ASN A 86 -10.91 46.64 8.58
N ALA A 87 -9.94 47.10 7.79
CA ALA A 87 -9.76 48.52 7.49
C ALA A 87 -10.84 49.01 6.52
N ASP A 88 -11.11 48.24 5.45
CA ASP A 88 -12.14 48.54 4.46
C ASP A 88 -13.52 48.61 5.10
N GLN A 89 -13.88 47.64 5.95
CA GLN A 89 -15.15 47.65 6.67
C GLN A 89 -15.32 48.90 7.53
N ARG A 90 -14.26 49.35 8.22
CA ARG A 90 -14.29 50.60 9.00
C ARG A 90 -14.47 51.83 8.11
N ALA A 91 -13.89 51.83 6.91
CA ALA A 91 -14.05 52.91 5.95
C ALA A 91 -15.48 52.95 5.38
N GLU A 92 -16.04 51.79 5.04
CA GLU A 92 -17.43 51.62 4.59
C GLU A 92 -18.41 52.11 5.66
N ASP A 93 -18.26 51.66 6.91
CA ASP A 93 -19.11 52.08 8.04
C ASP A 93 -19.07 53.61 8.22
N ALA A 94 -17.90 54.23 8.03
CA ALA A 94 -17.74 55.69 8.08
C ALA A 94 -18.36 56.40 6.87
N ALA A 95 -18.39 55.78 5.68
CA ALA A 95 -19.03 56.32 4.48
C ALA A 95 -20.56 56.21 4.55
N ILE A 96 -21.08 55.08 5.01
CA ILE A 96 -22.51 54.86 5.28
C ILE A 96 -23.01 55.88 6.32
N LYS A 97 -22.25 56.11 7.40
CA LYS A 97 -22.57 57.15 8.40
C LYS A 97 -22.63 58.56 7.80
N ARG A 98 -21.92 58.81 6.69
CA ARG A 98 -21.94 60.07 5.94
C ARG A 98 -23.03 60.12 4.86
N GLY A 99 -23.79 59.04 4.65
CA GLY A 99 -24.93 58.98 3.73
C GLY A 99 -24.59 58.66 2.27
N ASP A 100 -23.38 58.16 1.97
CA ASP A 100 -22.97 57.83 0.61
C ASP A 100 -23.44 56.43 0.17
N MET A 101 -24.69 56.33 -0.28
CA MET A 101 -25.35 55.07 -0.65
C MET A 101 -24.83 54.44 -1.96
N ALA A 102 -24.15 55.21 -2.82
CA ALA A 102 -23.60 54.72 -4.08
C ALA A 102 -22.27 53.96 -3.90
N ALA A 103 -21.51 54.29 -2.85
CA ALA A 103 -20.36 53.50 -2.41
C ALA A 103 -20.83 52.15 -1.86
N ALA A 104 -21.81 52.16 -0.94
CA ALA A 104 -22.34 50.95 -0.31
C ALA A 104 -22.86 49.90 -1.30
N GLN A 105 -23.54 50.31 -2.39
CA GLN A 105 -23.99 49.35 -3.42
C GLN A 105 -22.85 48.71 -4.23
N ARG A 106 -21.72 49.41 -4.41
CA ARG A 106 -20.55 48.84 -5.09
C ARG A 106 -19.83 47.85 -4.20
N ASP A 107 -19.70 48.18 -2.92
CA ASP A 107 -19.07 47.33 -1.92
C ASP A 107 -19.89 46.05 -1.70
N GLU A 108 -21.22 46.14 -1.69
CA GLU A 108 -22.09 44.95 -1.59
C GLU A 108 -21.92 44.01 -2.79
N LYS A 109 -21.87 44.53 -4.02
CA LYS A 109 -21.62 43.71 -5.21
C LYS A 109 -20.25 43.03 -5.17
N ALA A 110 -19.22 43.73 -4.68
CA ALA A 110 -17.90 43.16 -4.49
C ALA A 110 -17.92 42.03 -3.46
N ARG A 111 -18.62 42.20 -2.32
CA ARG A 111 -18.82 41.16 -1.31
C ARG A 111 -19.53 39.92 -1.86
N GLU A 112 -20.60 40.10 -2.64
CA GLU A 112 -21.32 38.98 -3.26
C GLU A 112 -20.43 38.18 -4.22
N GLN A 113 -19.55 38.86 -4.95
CA GLN A 113 -18.60 38.19 -5.83
C GLN A 113 -17.53 37.44 -5.03
N GLU A 114 -16.92 38.07 -4.02
CA GLU A 114 -15.94 37.43 -3.13
C GLU A 114 -16.55 36.19 -2.44
N ASN A 115 -17.79 36.30 -1.95
CA ASN A 115 -18.50 35.18 -1.31
C ASN A 115 -18.72 34.00 -2.26
N ARG A 116 -19.01 34.25 -3.55
CA ARG A 116 -19.13 33.19 -4.56
C ARG A 116 -17.79 32.50 -4.81
N GLU A 117 -16.72 33.26 -4.92
CA GLU A 117 -15.35 32.75 -5.10
C GLU A 117 -14.91 31.91 -3.89
N ILE A 118 -15.12 32.41 -2.67
CA ILE A 118 -14.88 31.68 -1.42
C ILE A 118 -15.68 30.38 -1.39
N GLY A 119 -16.95 30.39 -1.81
CA GLY A 119 -17.78 29.19 -1.91
C GLY A 119 -17.19 28.14 -2.85
N GLY A 120 -16.63 28.56 -3.99
CA GLY A 120 -15.89 27.70 -4.91
C GLY A 120 -14.64 27.08 -4.29
N LEU A 121 -13.82 27.92 -3.65
CA LEU A 121 -12.60 27.47 -2.96
C LEU A 121 -12.92 26.45 -1.85
N LYS A 122 -13.97 26.68 -1.05
CA LYS A 122 -14.40 25.75 0.00
C LYS A 122 -14.80 24.38 -0.55
N ARG A 123 -15.50 24.33 -1.69
CA ARG A 123 -15.84 23.06 -2.34
C ARG A 123 -14.59 22.33 -2.80
N ASN A 124 -13.65 23.02 -3.45
CA ASN A 124 -12.39 22.44 -3.89
C ASN A 124 -11.55 21.91 -2.70
N GLU A 125 -11.52 22.65 -1.59
CA GLU A 125 -10.86 22.23 -0.36
C GLU A 125 -11.51 20.96 0.22
N ALA A 126 -12.84 20.87 0.22
CA ALA A 126 -13.55 19.68 0.68
C ALA A 126 -13.23 18.45 -0.18
N HIS A 127 -13.16 18.61 -1.52
CA HIS A 127 -12.73 17.54 -2.42
C HIS A 127 -11.29 17.11 -2.14
N ALA A 128 -10.35 18.06 -2.05
CA ALA A 128 -8.96 17.75 -1.74
C ALA A 128 -8.79 17.02 -0.39
N LYS A 129 -9.58 17.38 0.64
CA LYS A 129 -9.59 16.68 1.92
C LYS A 129 -10.11 15.25 1.79
N SER A 130 -11.15 15.03 0.97
CA SER A 130 -11.69 13.70 0.68
C SER A 130 -10.65 12.82 -0.01
N ASP A 131 -9.99 13.33 -1.05
CA ASP A 131 -8.95 12.60 -1.78
C ASP A 131 -7.77 12.24 -0.88
N LEU A 132 -7.36 13.16 -0.01
CA LEU A 132 -6.30 12.93 0.97
C LEU A 132 -6.70 11.89 2.02
N ALA A 133 -7.97 11.85 2.42
CA ALA A 133 -8.49 10.81 3.31
C ALA A 133 -8.47 9.43 2.64
N ALA A 134 -8.86 9.34 1.36
CA ALA A 134 -8.77 8.11 0.58
C ALA A 134 -7.31 7.62 0.47
N ALA A 135 -6.39 8.49 0.06
CA ALA A 135 -4.96 8.15 -0.02
C ALA A 135 -4.35 7.75 1.33
N ARG A 136 -4.89 8.24 2.46
CA ARG A 136 -4.50 7.77 3.80
C ARG A 136 -5.04 6.38 4.09
N ALA A 137 -6.26 6.06 3.68
CA ALA A 137 -6.84 4.73 3.86
C ALA A 137 -6.06 3.67 3.06
N ASP A 138 -5.72 3.95 1.81
CA ASP A 138 -4.94 3.04 0.95
C ASP A 138 -3.56 2.74 1.57
N ARG A 139 -2.84 3.77 2.01
CA ARG A 139 -1.55 3.57 2.71
C ARG A 139 -1.67 2.76 3.99
N GLN A 140 -2.80 2.84 4.71
CA GLN A 140 -3.02 2.00 5.89
C GLN A 140 -3.25 0.54 5.50
N GLN A 141 -3.92 0.28 4.38
CA GLN A 141 -4.07 -1.07 3.84
C GLN A 141 -2.71 -1.65 3.41
N GLU A 142 -1.94 -0.92 2.61
CA GLU A 142 -0.59 -1.34 2.20
C GLU A 142 0.31 -1.65 3.40
N ARG A 143 0.22 -0.84 4.47
CA ARG A 143 0.96 -1.09 5.72
C ARG A 143 0.57 -2.40 6.40
N LYS A 144 -0.71 -2.77 6.39
CA LYS A 144 -1.19 -4.04 6.93
C LYS A 144 -0.67 -5.20 6.09
N GLU A 145 -0.82 -5.13 4.78
CA GLU A 145 -0.33 -6.16 3.85
C GLU A 145 1.18 -6.37 3.98
N LEU A 146 1.96 -5.30 4.11
CA LEU A 146 3.39 -5.36 4.35
C LEU A 146 3.72 -6.01 5.72
N GLY A 147 2.90 -5.75 6.74
CA GLY A 147 3.00 -6.39 8.05
C GLY A 147 2.76 -7.90 7.96
N GLU A 148 1.70 -8.32 7.28
CA GLU A 148 1.36 -9.73 7.05
C GLU A 148 2.43 -10.46 6.23
N ALA A 149 2.93 -9.83 5.16
CA ALA A 149 4.02 -10.37 4.34
C ALA A 149 5.30 -10.58 5.17
N LYS A 150 5.62 -9.63 6.06
CA LYS A 150 6.76 -9.76 6.99
C LYS A 150 6.55 -10.90 7.99
N ALA A 151 5.36 -11.03 8.55
CA ALA A 151 5.02 -12.11 9.48
C ALA A 151 5.15 -13.49 8.81
N LYS A 152 4.63 -13.63 7.58
CA LYS A 152 4.77 -14.86 6.79
C LYS A 152 6.22 -15.18 6.51
N LYS A 153 7.01 -14.19 6.07
CA LYS A 153 8.46 -14.37 5.84
C LYS A 153 9.18 -14.80 7.11
N ALA A 154 8.87 -14.22 8.27
CA ALA A 154 9.46 -14.60 9.55
C ALA A 154 9.12 -16.06 9.91
N HIS A 155 7.86 -16.47 9.74
CA HIS A 155 7.42 -17.84 9.94
C HIS A 155 8.17 -18.83 9.03
N ASP A 156 8.29 -18.51 7.74
CA ASP A 156 9.00 -19.35 6.78
C ASP A 156 10.49 -19.48 7.12
N VAL A 157 11.14 -18.40 7.57
CA VAL A 157 12.51 -18.43 8.07
C VAL A 157 12.64 -19.33 9.30
N HIS A 158 11.73 -19.21 10.28
CA HIS A 158 11.72 -20.06 11.46
C HIS A 158 11.57 -21.54 11.10
N LYS A 159 10.64 -21.86 10.19
CA LYS A 159 10.44 -23.24 9.73
C LYS A 159 11.68 -23.81 9.05
N ARG A 160 12.28 -23.07 8.10
CA ARG A 160 13.54 -23.50 7.45
C ARG A 160 14.67 -23.76 8.45
N ASN A 161 14.82 -22.87 9.44
CA ASN A 161 15.85 -23.04 10.47
C ASN A 161 15.57 -24.28 11.34
N ALA A 162 14.31 -24.54 11.69
CA ALA A 162 13.91 -25.72 12.45
C ALA A 162 14.11 -27.01 11.67
N ASP A 163 13.82 -27.02 10.36
CA ASP A 163 14.04 -28.18 9.49
C ASP A 163 15.54 -28.43 9.29
N ALA A 164 16.35 -27.39 9.09
CA ALA A 164 17.81 -27.52 9.00
C ALA A 164 18.46 -28.07 10.29
N ALA A 165 17.90 -27.76 11.46
CA ALA A 165 18.37 -28.28 12.74
C ALA A 165 18.08 -29.78 12.94
N LYS A 166 17.17 -30.39 12.16
CA LYS A 166 16.85 -31.82 12.22
C LYS A 166 17.69 -32.68 11.27
N VAL A 167 18.44 -32.05 10.36
CA VAL A 167 19.25 -32.73 9.34
C VAL A 167 20.74 -32.78 9.74
N ASN A 168 21.14 -32.08 10.80
CA ASN A 168 22.45 -32.21 11.47
C ASN A 168 22.33 -33.04 12.73
#